data_AF-A0A397F595-F1
#
_entry.id   AF-A0A397F595-F1
#
_cell.length_a   1.000
_cell.length_b   1.000
_cell.length_c   1.000
_cell.angle_alpha   90.00
_cell.angle_beta   90.00
_cell.angle_gamma   90.00
#
_symmetry.space_group_name_H-M   'P 1'
#
loop_
_entity.id
_entity.type
_entity.pdbx_description
1 polymer ?
#
loop_
_entity_poly.entity_id
_entity_poly.type
_entity_poly.pdbx_seq_one_letter_code
_entity_poly.pdbx_strand_id
1 'polypeptide(L)'
;KCEFFNAGGSVKDRIGKRMIEDAIASGRIKPGDTLIEPTSGNTGIGLALAAAIYGFRMIITLPEKMSQEKVDVLKALGAEIVRTPTEAAWDSPESHIGVANRLNKEIKNSHILDQYTNPSNPLAHYDQTAEEILESCGGVVDMLVISAGTGGTITGTAKKIKEKCPSVVVVGVDPQGSILALPDTLNDHNRLKSYEVEGIGYDFIPEVLHRDVVDKWIKTNDQDSFVMARRMIREEGLLCGGSCGSAMAAAVIAAKDLLPGQKCVVMLPDSTRNYMTKFLSDDWMYDHGYVQNLDKKPANQAWWAKKFVSELPLNVPYTITASLPCKEAVDILKAEGFDNLPVVDEQNAIVGVISEGNLTAQLLPGRILPSDPVSKAMYKQFKKVSTHTTLSELSRIFDKDHFALVVTEQRRYSAGGVVETKSVIFGVVTRIDLLTFITAKE
;
A
#
# COMPACT_ATOMS: atom_id res chain seq x y z
N LYS A 1 -2.79 8.65 -21.54
CA LYS A 1 -3.16 7.27 -21.91
C LYS A 1 -3.77 6.58 -20.69
N CYS A 2 -5.09 6.36 -20.70
CA CYS A 2 -5.86 5.89 -19.54
C CYS A 2 -5.92 4.35 -19.47
N GLU A 3 -4.82 3.71 -19.10
CA GLU A 3 -4.74 2.24 -19.00
C GLU A 3 -5.60 1.64 -17.88
N PHE A 4 -6.04 2.49 -16.95
CA PHE A 4 -6.96 2.10 -15.89
C PHE A 4 -8.38 1.70 -16.36
N PHE A 5 -8.68 1.84 -17.66
CA PHE A 5 -9.91 1.35 -18.29
C PHE A 5 -9.82 -0.09 -18.82
N ASN A 6 -8.65 -0.74 -18.78
CA ASN A 6 -8.59 -2.17 -19.11
C ASN A 6 -9.50 -2.97 -18.15
N ALA A 7 -9.94 -4.17 -18.56
CA ALA A 7 -11.00 -4.92 -17.87
C ALA A 7 -10.70 -5.24 -16.39
N GLY A 8 -9.45 -5.57 -16.07
CA GLY A 8 -8.94 -5.76 -14.72
C GLY A 8 -8.58 -4.45 -14.00
N GLY A 9 -8.65 -3.32 -14.71
CA GLY A 9 -8.49 -1.96 -14.19
C GLY A 9 -7.05 -1.46 -14.20
N SER A 10 -6.15 -2.08 -14.99
CA SER A 10 -4.74 -1.67 -15.02
C SER A 10 -4.02 -1.95 -16.34
N VAL A 11 -2.87 -1.28 -16.52
CA VAL A 11 -1.92 -1.53 -17.62
C VAL A 11 -1.37 -2.97 -17.63
N LYS A 12 -1.41 -3.67 -16.49
CA LYS A 12 -0.84 -5.01 -16.34
C LYS A 12 -1.73 -6.11 -16.92
N ASP A 13 -2.97 -5.80 -17.26
CA ASP A 13 -3.88 -6.72 -17.95
C ASP A 13 -3.29 -7.14 -19.30
N ARG A 14 -2.62 -6.20 -19.99
CA ARG A 14 -1.92 -6.45 -21.26
C ARG A 14 -0.85 -7.51 -21.11
N ILE A 15 0.02 -7.37 -20.11
CA ILE A 15 1.13 -8.31 -19.91
C ILE A 15 0.64 -9.65 -19.35
N GLY A 16 -0.39 -9.64 -18.50
CA GLY A 16 -1.00 -10.86 -17.96
C GLY A 16 -1.56 -11.73 -19.09
N LYS A 17 -2.34 -11.12 -19.99
CA LYS A 17 -2.83 -11.78 -21.21
C LYS A 17 -1.68 -12.25 -22.10
N ARG A 18 -0.74 -11.37 -22.46
CA ARG A 18 0.36 -11.68 -23.40
C ARG A 18 1.26 -12.80 -22.89
N MET A 19 1.66 -12.77 -21.62
CA MET A 19 2.52 -13.82 -21.02
C MET A 19 1.84 -15.19 -21.04
N ILE A 20 0.53 -15.27 -20.78
CA ILE A 20 -0.22 -16.53 -20.84
C ILE A 20 -0.34 -17.01 -22.29
N GLU A 21 -0.70 -16.13 -23.23
CA GLU A 21 -0.84 -16.48 -24.65
C GLU A 21 0.48 -17.00 -25.24
N ASP A 22 1.60 -16.32 -24.98
CA ASP A 22 2.92 -16.75 -25.44
C ASP A 22 3.37 -18.07 -24.78
N ALA A 23 3.04 -18.27 -23.50
CA ALA A 23 3.35 -19.51 -22.79
C ALA A 23 2.50 -20.71 -23.29
N ILE A 24 1.23 -20.49 -23.65
CA ILE A 24 0.39 -21.49 -24.31
C ILE A 24 0.93 -21.80 -25.71
N ALA A 25 1.23 -20.77 -26.50
CA ALA A 25 1.69 -20.92 -27.88
C ALA A 25 3.04 -21.67 -27.97
N SER A 26 3.92 -21.48 -26.98
CA SER A 26 5.19 -22.22 -26.88
C SER A 26 5.05 -23.63 -26.29
N GLY A 27 3.86 -24.02 -25.82
CA GLY A 27 3.62 -25.30 -25.15
C GLY A 27 4.21 -25.40 -23.74
N ARG A 28 4.66 -24.29 -23.15
CA ARG A 28 5.22 -24.23 -21.79
C ARG A 28 4.18 -24.52 -20.72
N ILE A 29 2.92 -24.13 -20.97
CA ILE A 29 1.77 -24.35 -20.08
C ILE A 29 0.58 -24.90 -20.87
N LYS A 30 -0.32 -25.62 -20.19
CA LYS A 30 -1.58 -26.14 -20.75
C LYS A 30 -2.73 -25.98 -19.73
N PRO A 31 -3.99 -25.89 -20.18
CA PRO A 31 -5.15 -25.80 -19.27
C PRO A 31 -5.11 -26.86 -18.16
N GLY A 32 -5.45 -26.45 -16.93
CA GLY A 32 -5.33 -27.27 -15.73
C GLY A 32 -3.98 -27.18 -15.00
N ASP A 33 -2.94 -26.59 -15.60
CA ASP A 33 -1.70 -26.27 -14.88
C ASP A 33 -1.93 -25.17 -13.82
N THR A 34 -0.97 -25.03 -12.89
CA THR A 34 -0.99 -23.98 -11.87
C THR A 34 -0.04 -22.84 -12.25
N LEU A 35 -0.51 -21.60 -12.17
CA LEU A 35 0.32 -20.42 -12.35
C LEU A 35 0.61 -19.77 -10.99
N ILE A 36 1.86 -19.41 -10.76
CA ILE A 36 2.34 -18.77 -9.54
C ILE A 36 3.03 -17.48 -9.95
N GLU A 37 2.66 -16.33 -9.38
CA GLU A 37 3.33 -15.07 -9.72
C GLU A 37 3.62 -14.18 -8.50
N PRO A 38 4.89 -13.75 -8.31
CA PRO A 38 5.24 -12.70 -7.37
C PRO A 38 4.88 -11.31 -7.94
N THR A 39 4.07 -10.55 -7.21
CA THR A 39 3.53 -9.29 -7.73
C THR A 39 3.21 -8.26 -6.64
N SER A 40 3.15 -6.98 -7.05
CA SER A 40 2.62 -5.85 -6.26
C SER A 40 1.09 -5.68 -6.41
N GLY A 41 0.43 -6.59 -7.13
CA GLY A 41 -1.02 -6.73 -7.18
C GLY A 41 -1.59 -6.69 -8.60
N ASN A 42 -1.30 -5.64 -9.37
CA ASN A 42 -1.94 -5.43 -10.69
C ASN A 42 -1.61 -6.54 -11.70
N THR A 43 -0.36 -7.02 -11.77
CA THR A 43 -0.01 -8.18 -12.61
C THR A 43 -0.72 -9.44 -12.12
N GLY A 44 -0.87 -9.60 -10.80
CA GLY A 44 -1.66 -10.69 -10.23
C GLY A 44 -3.12 -10.65 -10.67
N ILE A 45 -3.75 -9.46 -10.68
CA ILE A 45 -5.13 -9.29 -11.15
C ILE A 45 -5.26 -9.61 -12.65
N GLY A 46 -4.35 -9.09 -13.47
CA GLY A 46 -4.32 -9.38 -14.91
C GLY A 46 -4.14 -10.87 -15.22
N LEU A 47 -3.24 -11.54 -14.50
CA LEU A 47 -3.01 -12.98 -14.62
C LEU A 47 -4.18 -13.80 -14.07
N ALA A 48 -4.76 -13.43 -12.92
CA ALA A 48 -5.91 -14.13 -12.35
C ALA A 48 -7.14 -14.03 -13.26
N LEU A 49 -7.37 -12.87 -13.88
CA LEU A 49 -8.45 -12.67 -14.84
C LEU A 49 -8.27 -13.55 -16.09
N ALA A 50 -7.06 -13.59 -16.65
CA ALA A 50 -6.76 -14.47 -17.77
C ALA A 50 -6.80 -15.96 -17.36
N ALA A 51 -6.27 -16.32 -16.19
CA ALA A 51 -6.29 -17.68 -15.66
C ALA A 51 -7.71 -18.22 -15.47
N ALA A 52 -8.63 -17.38 -14.97
CA ALA A 52 -10.04 -17.74 -14.82
C ALA A 52 -10.71 -18.06 -16.17
N ILE A 53 -10.32 -17.37 -17.24
CA ILE A 53 -10.86 -17.59 -18.60
C ILE A 53 -10.23 -18.83 -19.26
N TYR A 54 -8.90 -18.97 -19.16
CA TYR A 54 -8.15 -20.05 -19.80
C TYR A 54 -8.14 -21.37 -19.00
N GLY A 55 -8.69 -21.39 -17.77
CA GLY A 55 -8.81 -22.59 -16.95
C GLY A 55 -7.52 -22.98 -16.22
N PHE A 56 -6.79 -22.01 -15.69
CA PHE A 56 -5.62 -22.23 -14.83
C PHE A 56 -5.94 -21.98 -13.36
N ARG A 57 -5.31 -22.74 -12.46
CA ARG A 57 -5.29 -22.40 -11.03
C ARG A 57 -4.28 -21.27 -10.82
N MET A 58 -4.64 -20.22 -10.09
CA MET A 58 -3.76 -19.06 -9.85
C MET A 58 -3.36 -18.96 -8.37
N ILE A 59 -2.07 -18.81 -8.11
CA ILE A 59 -1.50 -18.52 -6.78
C ILE A 59 -0.68 -17.24 -6.85
N ILE A 60 -0.98 -16.28 -5.97
CA ILE A 60 -0.31 -14.99 -5.92
C ILE A 60 0.50 -14.85 -4.64
N THR A 61 1.78 -14.52 -4.76
CA THR A 61 2.60 -14.10 -3.61
C THR A 61 2.69 -12.57 -3.58
N LEU A 62 2.22 -11.97 -2.48
CA LEU A 62 1.97 -10.53 -2.38
C LEU A 62 2.47 -9.98 -1.03
N PRO A 63 3.29 -8.90 -1.01
CA PRO A 63 3.67 -8.27 0.25
C PRO A 63 2.48 -7.75 1.08
N GLU A 64 2.65 -7.68 2.40
CA GLU A 64 1.61 -7.23 3.34
C GLU A 64 1.21 -5.76 3.15
N LYS A 65 2.11 -4.87 2.71
CA LYS A 65 1.81 -3.44 2.48
C LYS A 65 0.77 -3.17 1.39
N MET A 66 0.52 -4.15 0.52
CA MET A 66 -0.39 -3.99 -0.62
C MET A 66 -1.83 -3.97 -0.15
N SER A 67 -2.62 -3.06 -0.74
CA SER A 67 -3.99 -2.74 -0.30
C SER A 67 -4.91 -3.96 -0.17
N GLN A 68 -5.90 -3.85 0.72
CA GLN A 68 -6.87 -4.91 0.95
C GLN A 68 -7.79 -5.10 -0.26
N GLU A 69 -8.11 -4.02 -0.96
CA GLU A 69 -8.93 -4.02 -2.17
C GLU A 69 -8.34 -4.91 -3.27
N LYS A 70 -7.01 -4.93 -3.43
CA LYS A 70 -6.33 -5.84 -4.37
C LYS A 70 -6.55 -7.31 -4.00
N VAL A 71 -6.49 -7.62 -2.71
CA VAL A 71 -6.72 -8.98 -2.21
C VAL A 71 -8.15 -9.43 -2.41
N ASP A 72 -9.12 -8.54 -2.17
CA ASP A 72 -10.53 -8.86 -2.34
C ASP A 72 -10.86 -9.15 -3.80
N VAL A 73 -10.31 -8.37 -4.73
CA VAL A 73 -10.43 -8.63 -6.18
C VAL A 73 -9.80 -9.96 -6.57
N LEU A 74 -8.58 -10.24 -6.10
CA LEU A 74 -7.89 -11.51 -6.39
C LEU A 74 -8.67 -12.73 -5.89
N LYS A 75 -9.22 -12.66 -4.67
CA LYS A 75 -10.08 -13.73 -4.12
C LYS A 75 -11.35 -13.90 -4.94
N ALA A 76 -11.99 -12.81 -5.37
CA ALA A 76 -13.18 -12.87 -6.21
C ALA A 76 -12.90 -13.49 -7.59
N LEU A 77 -11.67 -13.32 -8.11
CA LEU A 77 -11.21 -13.99 -9.33
C LEU A 77 -10.81 -15.46 -9.11
N GLY A 78 -10.92 -15.99 -7.89
CA GLY A 78 -10.58 -17.37 -7.56
C GLY A 78 -9.08 -17.63 -7.36
N ALA A 79 -8.25 -16.58 -7.20
CA ALA A 79 -6.84 -16.75 -6.93
C ALA A 79 -6.59 -17.08 -5.44
N GLU A 80 -5.66 -18.00 -5.20
CA GLU A 80 -5.10 -18.24 -3.87
C GLU A 80 -4.03 -17.18 -3.56
N ILE A 81 -3.97 -16.73 -2.31
CA ILE A 81 -3.10 -15.62 -1.92
C ILE A 81 -2.21 -16.04 -0.76
N VAL A 82 -0.91 -15.85 -0.94
CA VAL A 82 0.11 -16.03 0.09
C VAL A 82 0.75 -14.68 0.37
N ARG A 83 0.55 -14.16 1.59
CA ARG A 83 1.15 -12.89 2.01
C ARG A 83 2.61 -13.11 2.43
N THR A 84 3.46 -12.12 2.17
CA THR A 84 4.87 -12.12 2.60
C THR A 84 5.22 -10.84 3.38
N PRO A 85 6.17 -10.88 4.33
CA PRO A 85 6.58 -9.70 5.08
C PRO A 85 7.04 -8.56 4.16
N THR A 86 6.62 -7.33 4.45
CA THR A 86 6.99 -6.15 3.64
C THR A 86 8.48 -5.83 3.72
N GLU A 87 9.10 -6.03 4.87
CA GLU A 87 10.51 -5.71 5.15
C GLU A 87 11.50 -6.76 4.60
N ALA A 88 11.00 -7.86 4.03
CA ALA A 88 11.85 -8.91 3.48
C ALA A 88 12.57 -8.40 2.22
N ALA A 89 13.91 -8.41 2.24
CA ALA A 89 14.75 -8.13 1.08
C ALA A 89 14.41 -9.06 -0.10
N TRP A 90 14.59 -8.58 -1.33
CA TRP A 90 14.16 -9.32 -2.53
C TRP A 90 14.77 -10.72 -2.65
N ASP A 91 16.01 -10.91 -2.18
CA ASP A 91 16.78 -12.16 -2.19
C ASP A 91 16.52 -13.06 -0.97
N SER A 92 15.71 -12.62 -0.01
CA SER A 92 15.30 -13.41 1.15
C SER A 92 14.40 -14.59 0.73
N PRO A 93 14.54 -15.77 1.35
CA PRO A 93 13.59 -16.88 1.18
C PRO A 93 12.14 -16.52 1.52
N GLU A 94 11.95 -15.51 2.38
CA GLU A 94 10.62 -15.02 2.80
C GLU A 94 10.07 -13.93 1.88
N SER A 95 10.84 -13.46 0.90
CA SER A 95 10.36 -12.50 -0.09
C SER A 95 9.27 -13.13 -0.95
N HIS A 96 8.37 -12.31 -1.50
CA HIS A 96 7.37 -12.76 -2.47
C HIS A 96 7.97 -13.56 -3.64
N ILE A 97 9.19 -13.24 -4.08
CA ILE A 97 9.93 -14.00 -5.10
C ILE A 97 10.43 -15.34 -4.54
N GLY A 98 11.05 -15.34 -3.36
CA GLY A 98 11.53 -16.55 -2.68
C GLY A 98 10.41 -17.56 -2.41
N VAL A 99 9.28 -17.07 -1.91
CA VAL A 99 8.08 -17.88 -1.65
C VAL A 99 7.48 -18.43 -2.95
N ALA A 100 7.38 -17.63 -4.02
CA ALA A 100 6.91 -18.13 -5.31
C ALA A 100 7.80 -19.27 -5.83
N ASN A 101 9.12 -19.09 -5.78
CA ASN A 101 10.09 -20.10 -6.19
C ASN A 101 10.00 -21.40 -5.37
N ARG A 102 9.74 -21.29 -4.05
CA ARG A 102 9.51 -22.45 -3.19
C ARG A 102 8.23 -23.19 -3.57
N LEU A 103 7.12 -22.48 -3.70
CA LEU A 103 5.84 -23.07 -4.10
C LEU A 103 5.95 -23.76 -5.47
N ASN A 104 6.71 -23.18 -6.41
CA ASN A 104 6.91 -23.76 -7.72
C ASN A 104 7.73 -25.07 -7.71
N LYS A 105 8.52 -25.32 -6.66
CA LYS A 105 9.22 -26.60 -6.46
C LYS A 105 8.32 -27.65 -5.80
N GLU A 106 7.38 -27.21 -4.98
CA GLU A 106 6.50 -28.07 -4.18
C GLU A 106 5.24 -28.50 -4.95
N ILE A 107 4.74 -27.65 -5.85
CA ILE A 107 3.50 -27.88 -6.61
C ILE A 107 3.84 -28.50 -7.97
N LYS A 108 3.22 -29.64 -8.29
CA LYS A 108 3.38 -30.27 -9.61
C LYS A 108 2.67 -29.47 -10.69
N ASN A 109 3.23 -29.44 -11.89
CA ASN A 109 2.70 -28.71 -13.05
C ASN A 109 2.44 -27.22 -12.74
N SER A 110 3.32 -26.62 -11.92
CA SER A 110 3.27 -25.19 -11.67
C SER A 110 4.31 -24.44 -12.49
N HIS A 111 4.00 -23.18 -12.79
CA HIS A 111 4.86 -22.31 -13.59
C HIS A 111 4.84 -20.90 -13.03
N ILE A 112 6.02 -20.27 -13.01
CA ILE A 112 6.18 -18.83 -12.81
C ILE A 112 6.42 -18.20 -14.18
N LEU A 113 5.60 -17.22 -14.55
CA LEU A 113 5.75 -16.52 -15.83
C LEU A 113 6.81 -15.43 -15.75
N ASP A 114 7.02 -14.88 -14.56
CA ASP A 114 8.11 -13.98 -14.18
C ASP A 114 8.15 -12.67 -14.96
N GLN A 115 7.27 -11.74 -14.58
CA GLN A 115 7.18 -10.40 -15.17
C GLN A 115 8.49 -9.58 -15.15
N TYR A 116 9.49 -9.96 -14.34
CA TYR A 116 10.75 -9.22 -14.18
C TYR A 116 11.77 -9.56 -15.26
N THR A 117 11.67 -10.75 -15.86
CA THR A 117 12.58 -11.27 -16.89
C THR A 117 11.87 -11.59 -18.22
N ASN A 118 10.56 -11.81 -18.19
CA ASN A 118 9.82 -12.29 -19.34
C ASN A 118 9.69 -11.24 -20.46
N PRO A 119 10.19 -11.51 -21.68
CA PRO A 119 10.15 -10.56 -22.80
C PRO A 119 8.73 -10.20 -23.25
N SER A 120 7.73 -11.04 -22.98
CA SER A 120 6.32 -10.76 -23.26
C SER A 120 5.82 -9.50 -22.54
N ASN A 121 6.42 -9.11 -21.41
CA ASN A 121 6.09 -7.87 -20.70
C ASN A 121 6.41 -6.62 -21.56
N PRO A 122 7.69 -6.32 -21.89
CA PRO A 122 7.98 -5.18 -22.77
C PRO A 122 7.39 -5.35 -24.17
N LEU A 123 7.30 -6.57 -24.73
CA LEU A 123 6.72 -6.79 -26.06
C LEU A 123 5.23 -6.46 -26.14
N ALA A 124 4.44 -6.72 -25.09
CA ALA A 124 3.03 -6.28 -25.06
C ALA A 124 2.90 -4.76 -25.26
N HIS A 125 3.83 -3.99 -24.70
CA HIS A 125 3.83 -2.54 -24.81
C HIS A 125 4.42 -2.03 -26.12
N TYR A 126 5.45 -2.71 -26.64
CA TYR A 126 6.03 -2.42 -27.94
C TYR A 126 5.06 -2.69 -29.09
N ASP A 127 4.39 -3.86 -29.08
CA ASP A 127 3.51 -4.32 -30.16
C ASP A 127 2.12 -3.66 -30.14
N GLN A 128 1.63 -3.25 -28.96
CA GLN A 128 0.26 -2.75 -28.81
C GLN A 128 0.22 -1.34 -28.22
N THR A 129 0.67 -1.16 -26.98
CA THR A 129 0.48 0.11 -26.27
C THR A 129 1.09 1.30 -27.02
N ALA A 130 2.29 1.12 -27.59
CA ALA A 130 2.97 2.15 -28.35
C ALA A 130 2.29 2.46 -29.69
N GLU A 131 1.87 1.44 -30.43
CA GLU A 131 1.15 1.60 -31.69
C GLU A 131 -0.18 2.35 -31.46
N GLU A 132 -0.92 2.00 -30.42
CA GLU A 132 -2.15 2.71 -30.05
C GLU A 132 -1.89 4.18 -29.66
N ILE A 133 -0.76 4.48 -29.02
CA ILE A 133 -0.37 5.86 -28.69
C ILE A 133 -0.03 6.62 -29.98
N LEU A 134 0.78 6.03 -30.86
CA LEU A 134 1.18 6.63 -32.12
C LEU A 134 -0.03 6.92 -33.00
N GLU A 135 -0.95 5.96 -33.15
CA GLU A 135 -2.20 6.11 -33.87
C GLU A 135 -3.02 7.27 -33.29
N SER A 136 -3.25 7.27 -31.96
CA SER A 136 -4.02 8.32 -31.27
C SER A 136 -3.40 9.71 -31.37
N CYS A 137 -2.08 9.78 -31.53
CA CYS A 137 -1.34 11.04 -31.64
C CYS A 137 -1.04 11.45 -33.09
N GLY A 138 -1.58 10.74 -34.10
CA GLY A 138 -1.33 11.05 -35.51
C GLY A 138 0.14 10.86 -35.92
N GLY A 139 0.81 9.90 -35.28
CA GLY A 139 2.20 9.52 -35.56
C GLY A 139 3.27 10.43 -34.95
N VAL A 140 2.92 11.42 -34.14
CA VAL A 140 3.87 12.38 -33.55
C VAL A 140 3.72 12.44 -32.03
N VAL A 141 4.81 12.18 -31.31
CA VAL A 141 4.92 12.33 -29.85
C VAL A 141 6.22 13.05 -29.54
N ASP A 142 6.15 14.17 -28.81
CA ASP A 142 7.32 14.98 -28.45
C ASP A 142 7.89 14.58 -27.09
N MET A 143 7.03 14.16 -26.17
CA MET A 143 7.43 13.70 -24.85
C MET A 143 6.58 12.51 -24.41
N LEU A 144 7.23 11.53 -23.79
CA LEU A 144 6.58 10.36 -23.20
C LEU A 144 6.98 10.26 -21.72
N VAL A 145 6.00 10.27 -20.83
CA VAL A 145 6.21 10.21 -19.37
C VAL A 145 5.60 8.93 -18.81
N ILE A 146 6.44 8.05 -18.25
CA ILE A 146 6.03 6.74 -17.73
C ILE A 146 6.69 6.48 -16.38
N SER A 147 5.89 6.10 -15.39
CA SER A 147 6.39 5.65 -14.10
C SER A 147 6.90 4.20 -14.14
N ALA A 148 8.06 3.96 -13.51
CA ALA A 148 8.84 2.74 -13.65
C ALA A 148 8.63 1.79 -12.46
N GLY A 149 8.13 0.59 -12.73
CA GLY A 149 8.14 -0.56 -11.83
C GLY A 149 9.07 -1.63 -12.37
N THR A 150 8.51 -2.69 -12.97
CA THR A 150 9.32 -3.70 -13.69
C THR A 150 10.13 -3.08 -14.85
N GLY A 151 9.67 -1.96 -15.41
CA GLY A 151 10.30 -1.28 -16.53
C GLY A 151 9.79 -1.71 -17.90
N GLY A 152 9.07 -2.83 -18.01
CA GLY A 152 8.58 -3.33 -19.31
C GLY A 152 7.72 -2.31 -20.06
N THR A 153 6.85 -1.57 -19.38
CA THR A 153 6.01 -0.52 -20.01
C THR A 153 6.84 0.61 -20.60
N ILE A 154 7.78 1.19 -19.85
CA ILE A 154 8.63 2.27 -20.36
C ILE A 154 9.56 1.76 -21.47
N THR A 155 10.17 0.59 -21.28
CA THR A 155 11.07 -0.01 -22.27
C THR A 155 10.38 -0.33 -23.59
N GLY A 156 9.26 -1.06 -23.56
CA GLY A 156 8.55 -1.44 -24.77
C GLY A 156 7.98 -0.22 -25.51
N THR A 157 7.35 0.69 -24.76
CA THR A 157 6.71 1.87 -25.35
C THR A 157 7.74 2.82 -25.94
N ALA A 158 8.82 3.13 -25.20
CA ALA A 158 9.86 4.04 -25.65
C ALA A 158 10.59 3.52 -26.88
N LYS A 159 10.93 2.23 -26.93
CA LYS A 159 11.60 1.62 -28.10
C LYS A 159 10.79 1.84 -29.37
N LYS A 160 9.51 1.46 -29.36
CA LYS A 160 8.64 1.62 -30.54
C LYS A 160 8.44 3.08 -30.91
N ILE A 161 8.18 3.96 -29.95
CA ILE A 161 7.96 5.38 -30.24
C ILE A 161 9.25 6.01 -30.79
N LYS A 162 10.45 5.69 -30.28
CA LYS A 162 11.71 6.20 -30.83
C LYS A 162 11.99 5.74 -32.27
N GLU A 163 11.51 4.56 -32.69
CA GLU A 163 11.60 4.12 -34.10
C GLU A 163 10.81 5.04 -35.07
N LYS A 164 9.70 5.62 -34.59
CA LYS A 164 8.81 6.48 -35.42
C LYS A 164 9.03 7.98 -35.17
N CYS A 165 9.36 8.35 -33.95
CA CYS A 165 9.62 9.70 -33.47
C CYS A 165 11.00 9.73 -32.79
N PRO A 166 12.12 9.73 -33.54
CA PRO A 166 13.46 9.65 -32.96
C PRO A 166 13.81 10.79 -31.99
N SER A 167 13.14 11.94 -32.14
CA SER A 167 13.31 13.13 -31.30
C SER A 167 12.47 13.12 -30.01
N VAL A 168 11.66 12.08 -29.77
CA VAL A 168 10.85 11.99 -28.54
C VAL A 168 11.73 12.00 -27.30
N VAL A 169 11.36 12.83 -26.33
CA VAL A 169 11.97 12.83 -24.99
C VAL A 169 11.22 11.86 -24.09
N VAL A 170 11.90 10.81 -23.63
CA VAL A 170 11.36 9.79 -22.73
C VAL A 170 11.77 10.11 -21.30
N VAL A 171 10.76 10.34 -20.46
CA VAL A 171 10.92 10.66 -19.04
C VAL A 171 10.50 9.47 -18.19
N GLY A 172 11.46 8.87 -17.49
CA GLY A 172 11.22 7.84 -16.49
C GLY A 172 10.90 8.45 -15.13
N VAL A 173 9.84 7.96 -14.48
CA VAL A 173 9.41 8.45 -13.17
C VAL A 173 9.62 7.35 -12.12
N ASP A 174 10.40 7.65 -11.09
CA ASP A 174 10.83 6.67 -10.09
C ASP A 174 10.60 7.23 -8.67
N PRO A 175 10.02 6.48 -7.72
CA PRO A 175 9.78 7.00 -6.39
C PRO A 175 11.10 7.17 -5.61
N GLN A 176 11.16 8.16 -4.71
CA GLN A 176 12.19 8.22 -3.68
C GLN A 176 12.13 6.93 -2.83
N GLY A 177 13.27 6.28 -2.60
CA GLY A 177 13.32 4.90 -2.07
C GLY A 177 13.85 3.88 -3.06
N SER A 178 13.49 4.03 -4.34
CA SER A 178 13.93 3.16 -5.43
C SER A 178 15.33 3.50 -5.96
N ILE A 179 15.97 2.53 -6.63
CA ILE A 179 17.29 2.67 -7.26
C ILE A 179 17.27 2.60 -8.80
N LEU A 180 16.09 2.69 -9.43
CA LEU A 180 15.97 2.52 -10.89
C LEU A 180 16.54 3.71 -11.67
N ALA A 181 16.44 4.92 -11.13
CA ALA A 181 16.78 6.15 -11.82
C ALA A 181 18.28 6.29 -12.12
N LEU A 182 18.58 7.02 -13.21
CA LEU A 182 19.93 7.43 -13.60
C LEU A 182 20.04 8.96 -13.75
N PRO A 183 21.19 9.57 -13.42
CA PRO A 183 22.37 8.95 -12.78
C PRO A 183 22.07 8.49 -11.34
N ASP A 184 22.89 7.60 -10.79
CA ASP A 184 22.64 6.99 -9.47
C ASP A 184 22.58 8.03 -8.32
N THR A 185 23.19 9.21 -8.51
CA THR A 185 23.11 10.34 -7.57
C THR A 185 21.67 10.83 -7.34
N LEU A 186 20.73 10.55 -8.25
CA LEU A 186 19.31 10.84 -8.02
C LEU A 186 18.69 9.94 -6.94
N ASN A 187 19.32 8.82 -6.61
CA ASN A 187 18.80 7.83 -5.67
C ASN A 187 19.28 8.07 -4.23
N ASP A 188 20.19 9.01 -3.99
CA ASP A 188 20.80 9.24 -2.67
C ASP A 188 19.78 9.70 -1.62
N HIS A 189 18.75 10.45 -2.03
CA HIS A 189 17.70 10.89 -1.13
C HIS A 189 16.73 9.74 -0.81
N ASN A 190 16.69 9.35 0.48
CA ASN A 190 15.85 8.26 0.98
C ASN A 190 16.11 6.90 0.31
N ARG A 191 17.34 6.63 -0.16
CA ARG A 191 17.73 5.35 -0.77
C ARG A 191 17.27 4.16 0.07
N LEU A 192 16.58 3.21 -0.55
CA LEU A 192 16.05 1.98 0.07
C LEU A 192 15.10 2.20 1.26
N LYS A 193 14.55 3.41 1.43
CA LYS A 193 13.46 3.63 2.38
C LYS A 193 12.13 3.26 1.73
N SER A 194 11.23 2.73 2.55
CA SER A 194 9.84 2.44 2.16
C SER A 194 9.06 3.70 1.81
N TYR A 195 8.05 3.52 0.95
CA TYR A 195 7.12 4.55 0.46
C TYR A 195 5.73 3.93 0.27
N GLU A 196 4.71 4.78 0.25
CA GLU A 196 3.29 4.39 0.23
C GLU A 196 2.71 4.20 -1.18
N VAL A 197 3.25 4.88 -2.20
CA VAL A 197 2.81 4.66 -3.58
C VAL A 197 3.11 3.22 -4.01
N GLU A 198 2.13 2.57 -4.63
CA GLU A 198 2.23 1.17 -5.03
C GLU A 198 2.44 1.00 -6.54
N GLY A 199 3.20 -0.02 -6.93
CA GLY A 199 3.35 -0.47 -8.32
C GLY A 199 4.53 0.11 -9.10
N ILE A 200 5.31 1.00 -8.50
CA ILE A 200 6.51 1.63 -9.07
C ILE A 200 7.68 1.56 -8.08
N GLY A 201 8.91 1.60 -8.59
CA GLY A 201 10.16 1.52 -7.82
C GLY A 201 10.55 0.12 -7.36
N TYR A 202 11.86 -0.15 -7.30
CA TYR A 202 12.45 -1.39 -6.79
C TYR A 202 13.84 -1.16 -6.18
N ASP A 203 14.27 -2.11 -5.35
CA ASP A 203 15.59 -2.23 -4.73
C ASP A 203 16.61 -3.03 -5.58
N PHE A 204 16.19 -3.49 -6.76
CA PHE A 204 17.00 -4.13 -7.80
C PHE A 204 16.62 -3.60 -9.19
N ILE A 205 17.42 -3.89 -10.21
CA ILE A 205 17.13 -3.54 -11.61
C ILE A 205 16.53 -4.76 -12.32
N PRO A 206 15.24 -4.76 -12.68
CA PRO A 206 14.65 -5.86 -13.45
C PRO A 206 15.29 -6.00 -14.83
N GLU A 207 15.41 -7.23 -15.33
CA GLU A 207 16.05 -7.50 -16.63
C GLU A 207 15.29 -6.86 -17.80
N VAL A 208 13.96 -6.78 -17.71
CA VAL A 208 13.13 -6.13 -18.74
C VAL A 208 13.24 -4.60 -18.77
N LEU A 209 13.92 -3.97 -17.80
CA LEU A 209 14.14 -2.52 -17.77
C LEU A 209 15.43 -2.15 -18.53
N HIS A 210 15.24 -1.71 -19.77
CA HIS A 210 16.29 -1.06 -20.57
C HIS A 210 16.33 0.42 -20.23
N ARG A 211 17.31 0.88 -19.44
CA ARG A 211 17.41 2.28 -18.98
C ARG A 211 18.01 3.22 -20.04
N ASP A 212 18.67 2.67 -21.04
CA ASP A 212 19.28 3.37 -22.18
C ASP A 212 18.26 4.06 -23.10
N VAL A 213 16.99 3.63 -23.05
CA VAL A 213 15.91 4.24 -23.85
C VAL A 213 15.27 5.45 -23.16
N VAL A 214 15.69 5.76 -21.93
CA VAL A 214 15.15 6.85 -21.10
C VAL A 214 16.12 8.03 -21.13
N ASP A 215 15.64 9.19 -21.58
CA ASP A 215 16.48 10.39 -21.73
C ASP A 215 16.65 11.14 -20.40
N LYS A 216 15.62 11.12 -19.54
CA LYS A 216 15.62 11.82 -18.25
C LYS A 216 14.87 11.03 -17.18
N TRP A 217 15.39 11.03 -15.95
CA TRP A 217 14.68 10.50 -14.79
C TRP A 217 14.20 11.63 -13.87
N ILE A 218 13.01 11.46 -13.29
CA ILE A 218 12.45 12.35 -12.28
C ILE A 218 12.08 11.53 -11.05
N LYS A 219 12.61 11.92 -9.88
CA LYS A 219 12.23 11.34 -8.59
C LYS A 219 10.92 11.97 -8.10
N THR A 220 10.01 11.15 -7.60
CA THR A 220 8.75 11.60 -7.01
C THR A 220 8.62 11.10 -5.57
N ASN A 221 7.93 11.86 -4.71
CA ASN A 221 7.60 11.44 -3.35
C ASN A 221 6.11 11.08 -3.25
N ASP A 222 5.70 10.47 -2.14
CA ASP A 222 4.32 10.05 -1.90
C ASP A 222 3.34 11.22 -1.88
N GLN A 223 3.69 12.31 -1.18
CA GLN A 223 2.80 13.47 -1.03
C GLN A 223 2.41 14.06 -2.38
N ASP A 224 3.39 14.38 -3.21
CA ASP A 224 3.18 14.97 -4.54
C ASP A 224 2.39 14.02 -5.43
N SER A 225 2.67 12.72 -5.33
CA SER A 225 1.96 11.68 -6.09
C SER A 225 0.47 11.65 -5.73
N PHE A 226 0.13 11.56 -4.44
CA PHE A 226 -1.25 11.47 -4.02
C PHE A 226 -2.02 12.78 -4.20
N VAL A 227 -1.39 13.93 -3.93
CA VAL A 227 -2.00 15.24 -4.19
C VAL A 227 -2.31 15.40 -5.69
N MET A 228 -1.37 15.05 -6.57
CA MET A 228 -1.60 15.12 -8.01
C MET A 228 -2.69 14.13 -8.47
N ALA A 229 -2.73 12.92 -7.92
CA ALA A 229 -3.79 11.96 -8.21
C ALA A 229 -5.18 12.51 -7.85
N ARG A 230 -5.32 13.12 -6.66
CA ARG A 230 -6.58 13.76 -6.24
C ARG A 230 -6.95 14.96 -7.10
N ARG A 231 -5.97 15.74 -7.55
CA ARG A 231 -6.19 16.83 -8.53
C ARG A 231 -6.72 16.29 -9.85
N MET A 232 -6.13 15.24 -10.43
CA MET A 232 -6.64 14.63 -11.67
C MET A 232 -8.08 14.11 -11.51
N ILE A 233 -8.43 13.55 -10.36
CA ILE A 233 -9.82 13.16 -10.07
C ILE A 233 -10.73 14.39 -10.06
N ARG A 234 -10.33 15.46 -9.35
CA ARG A 234 -11.15 16.65 -9.11
C ARG A 234 -11.30 17.54 -10.35
N GLU A 235 -10.21 17.74 -11.08
CA GLU A 235 -10.07 18.73 -12.15
C GLU A 235 -10.38 18.10 -13.51
N GLU A 236 -10.04 16.82 -13.71
CA GLU A 236 -10.17 16.13 -15.01
C GLU A 236 -11.18 14.97 -15.00
N GLY A 237 -11.75 14.61 -13.84
CA GLY A 237 -12.68 13.49 -13.72
C GLY A 237 -12.03 12.11 -13.93
N LEU A 238 -10.71 12.00 -13.82
CA LEU A 238 -9.97 10.76 -14.07
C LEU A 238 -9.79 9.96 -12.78
N LEU A 239 -10.57 8.88 -12.63
CA LEU A 239 -10.55 7.97 -11.46
C LEU A 239 -9.30 7.05 -11.47
N CYS A 240 -8.13 7.65 -11.34
CA CYS A 240 -6.83 7.00 -11.45
C CYS A 240 -6.08 6.88 -10.11
N GLY A 241 -5.13 5.95 -10.03
CA GLY A 241 -4.37 5.60 -8.82
C GLY A 241 -3.18 6.51 -8.50
N GLY A 242 -2.44 6.15 -7.44
CA GLY A 242 -1.30 6.95 -6.94
C GLY A 242 -0.14 7.08 -7.92
N SER A 243 0.23 6.00 -8.61
CA SER A 243 1.32 6.01 -9.62
C SER A 243 0.99 6.84 -10.86
N CYS A 244 -0.30 7.03 -11.16
CA CYS A 244 -0.78 7.99 -12.16
C CYS A 244 -0.45 9.41 -11.72
N GLY A 245 -0.66 9.70 -10.43
CA GLY A 245 -0.27 10.94 -9.78
C GLY A 245 1.22 11.22 -9.87
N SER A 246 2.06 10.23 -9.58
CA SER A 246 3.52 10.34 -9.76
C SER A 246 3.89 10.69 -11.20
N ALA A 247 3.32 9.97 -12.18
CA ALA A 247 3.58 10.20 -13.60
C ALA A 247 3.17 11.63 -14.03
N MET A 248 1.99 12.08 -13.61
CA MET A 248 1.50 13.43 -13.93
C MET A 248 2.30 14.52 -13.21
N ALA A 249 2.68 14.32 -11.95
CA ALA A 249 3.51 15.26 -11.19
C ALA A 249 4.88 15.48 -11.84
N ALA A 250 5.49 14.40 -12.36
CA ALA A 250 6.71 14.50 -13.14
C ALA A 250 6.45 15.14 -14.52
N ALA A 251 5.33 14.84 -15.17
CA ALA A 251 4.98 15.38 -16.47
C ALA A 251 4.83 16.90 -16.44
N VAL A 252 4.17 17.48 -15.44
CA VAL A 252 4.02 18.94 -15.31
C VAL A 252 5.35 19.66 -15.06
N ILE A 253 6.36 18.96 -14.54
CA ILE A 253 7.72 19.48 -14.40
C ILE A 253 8.46 19.37 -15.74
N ALA A 254 8.44 18.20 -16.37
CA ALA A 254 9.17 17.93 -17.60
C ALA A 254 8.62 18.70 -18.81
N ALA A 255 7.30 18.82 -18.93
CA ALA A 255 6.64 19.44 -20.07
C ALA A 255 6.81 20.98 -20.13
N LYS A 256 7.45 21.60 -19.12
CA LYS A 256 7.81 23.04 -19.17
C LYS A 256 8.75 23.38 -20.31
N ASP A 257 9.50 22.39 -20.80
CA ASP A 257 10.44 22.55 -21.91
C ASP A 257 9.77 22.40 -23.29
N LEU A 258 8.45 22.14 -23.34
CA LEU A 258 7.69 21.99 -24.59
C LEU A 258 7.11 23.32 -25.09
N LEU A 259 6.99 23.40 -26.42
CA LEU A 259 6.39 24.52 -27.14
C LEU A 259 4.90 24.27 -27.45
N PRO A 260 4.11 25.32 -27.72
CA PRO A 260 2.73 25.17 -28.18
C PRO A 260 2.62 24.24 -29.40
N GLY A 261 1.68 23.30 -29.34
CA GLY A 261 1.45 22.31 -30.40
C GLY A 261 2.19 20.98 -30.21
N GLN A 262 3.20 20.92 -29.34
CA GLN A 262 3.89 19.67 -28.99
C GLN A 262 3.03 18.80 -28.05
N LYS A 263 3.22 17.48 -28.14
CA LYS A 263 2.40 16.48 -27.43
C LYS A 263 3.21 15.75 -26.37
N CYS A 264 2.81 15.94 -25.11
CA CYS A 264 3.26 15.13 -23.98
C CYS A 264 2.25 14.02 -23.67
N VAL A 265 2.67 12.77 -23.79
CA VAL A 265 1.85 11.60 -23.46
C VAL A 265 2.24 11.09 -22.07
N VAL A 266 1.27 11.08 -21.16
CA VAL A 266 1.43 10.55 -19.80
C VAL A 266 0.69 9.22 -19.67
N MET A 267 1.38 8.21 -19.12
CA MET A 267 0.80 6.90 -18.82
C MET A 267 0.09 6.92 -17.46
N LEU A 268 -1.17 6.46 -17.40
CA LEU A 268 -1.98 6.39 -16.18
C LEU A 268 -2.27 4.91 -15.87
N PRO A 269 -1.43 4.23 -15.04
CA PRO A 269 -1.38 2.77 -14.99
C PRO A 269 -2.59 2.05 -14.41
N ASP A 270 -3.26 2.59 -13.38
CA ASP A 270 -4.36 1.90 -12.69
C ASP A 270 -5.41 2.85 -12.08
N SER A 271 -6.51 2.27 -11.59
CA SER A 271 -7.70 3.00 -11.14
C SER A 271 -7.73 3.23 -9.63
N THR A 272 -8.62 4.13 -9.18
CA THR A 272 -8.89 4.38 -7.75
C THR A 272 -9.40 3.15 -6.99
N ARG A 273 -9.98 2.14 -7.68
CA ARG A 273 -10.51 0.91 -7.07
C ARG A 273 -9.51 0.27 -6.10
N ASN A 274 -8.23 0.28 -6.46
CA ASN A 274 -7.18 -0.35 -5.65
C ASN A 274 -6.83 0.43 -4.37
N TYR A 275 -7.37 1.63 -4.17
CA TYR A 275 -6.92 2.58 -3.15
C TYR A 275 -8.09 3.30 -2.44
N MET A 276 -9.30 2.71 -2.46
CA MET A 276 -10.53 3.32 -1.97
C MET A 276 -10.42 3.75 -0.49
N THR A 277 -9.72 2.96 0.32
CA THR A 277 -9.48 3.23 1.75
C THR A 277 -8.10 3.83 2.04
N LYS A 278 -7.29 4.10 1.01
CA LYS A 278 -5.96 4.76 1.11
C LYS A 278 -6.08 6.24 0.71
N PHE A 279 -5.32 6.69 -0.29
CA PHE A 279 -5.20 8.12 -0.65
C PHE A 279 -6.53 8.79 -1.04
N LEU A 280 -7.56 8.03 -1.38
CA LEU A 280 -8.88 8.57 -1.63
C LEU A 280 -9.53 9.11 -0.33
N SER A 281 -9.25 8.47 0.80
CA SER A 281 -9.66 8.90 2.15
C SER A 281 -8.86 10.13 2.60
N ASP A 282 -9.56 11.22 2.94
CA ASP A 282 -8.96 12.40 3.56
C ASP A 282 -8.23 12.05 4.86
N ASP A 283 -8.82 11.15 5.66
CA ASP A 283 -8.29 10.81 6.97
C ASP A 283 -6.98 10.03 6.81
N TRP A 284 -6.90 9.10 5.84
CA TRP A 284 -5.63 8.44 5.51
C TRP A 284 -4.58 9.44 5.03
N MET A 285 -4.94 10.38 4.16
CA MET A 285 -4.02 11.43 3.68
C MET A 285 -3.51 12.33 4.82
N TYR A 286 -4.38 12.63 5.79
CA TYR A 286 -4.03 13.43 6.98
C TYR A 286 -3.13 12.65 7.95
N ASP A 287 -3.45 11.38 8.22
CA ASP A 287 -2.68 10.51 9.12
C ASP A 287 -1.22 10.35 8.66
N HIS A 288 -0.98 10.43 7.35
CA HIS A 288 0.36 10.35 6.74
C HIS A 288 1.00 11.73 6.49
N GLY A 289 0.33 12.82 6.89
CA GLY A 289 0.84 14.18 6.75
C GLY A 289 0.89 14.72 5.30
N TYR A 290 0.22 14.06 4.35
CA TYR A 290 0.24 14.46 2.94
C TYR A 290 -0.67 15.65 2.64
N VAL A 291 -1.69 15.86 3.44
CA VAL A 291 -2.53 17.07 3.39
C VAL A 291 -2.54 17.73 4.76
N GLN A 292 -2.46 19.06 4.75
CA GLN A 292 -2.82 19.83 5.93
C GLN A 292 -4.34 19.77 6.11
N ASN A 293 -4.81 20.15 7.29
CA ASN A 293 -6.20 20.04 7.71
C ASN A 293 -7.14 20.88 6.81
N LEU A 294 -7.51 20.34 5.65
CA LEU A 294 -8.38 20.95 4.65
C LEU A 294 -9.82 20.83 5.15
N ASP A 295 -10.27 21.81 5.93
CA ASP A 295 -11.67 22.24 6.00
C ASP A 295 -12.77 21.15 6.15
N LYS A 296 -12.59 20.17 7.03
CA LYS A 296 -13.75 19.60 7.78
C LYS A 296 -14.03 20.46 9.01
N LYS A 297 -14.64 21.64 8.80
CA LYS A 297 -15.39 22.37 9.86
C LYS A 297 -16.66 21.56 10.12
N PRO A 298 -16.85 20.97 11.31
CA PRO A 298 -17.11 21.74 12.53
C PRO A 298 -16.31 21.33 13.77
N ALA A 299 -15.39 20.35 13.69
CA ALA A 299 -14.63 19.94 14.87
C ALA A 299 -13.69 21.08 15.34
N ASN A 300 -12.84 21.65 14.47
CA ASN A 300 -11.86 22.68 14.88
C ASN A 300 -12.42 24.05 15.34
N GLN A 301 -13.72 24.32 15.13
CA GLN A 301 -14.40 25.49 15.69
C GLN A 301 -15.25 25.16 16.92
N ALA A 302 -15.50 23.87 17.19
CA ALA A 302 -16.21 23.47 18.38
C ALA A 302 -15.41 23.88 19.63
N TRP A 303 -16.13 24.25 20.70
CA TRP A 303 -15.50 24.72 21.93
C TRP A 303 -14.51 23.70 22.53
N TRP A 304 -14.74 22.41 22.26
CA TRP A 304 -13.96 21.28 22.78
C TRP A 304 -12.74 20.94 21.92
N ALA A 305 -12.65 21.41 20.68
CA ALA A 305 -11.67 20.92 19.70
C ALA A 305 -10.20 21.06 20.13
N LYS A 306 -9.89 22.23 20.72
CA LYS A 306 -8.56 22.63 21.16
C LYS A 306 -8.27 22.21 22.59
N LYS A 307 -9.22 21.54 23.24
CA LYS A 307 -9.03 20.93 24.55
C LYS A 307 -8.12 19.73 24.42
N PHE A 308 -7.48 19.36 25.51
CA PHE A 308 -6.54 18.24 25.53
C PHE A 308 -7.17 16.97 26.09
N VAL A 309 -6.62 15.82 25.73
CA VAL A 309 -6.99 14.51 26.30
C VAL A 309 -6.91 14.51 27.84
N SER A 310 -5.98 15.28 28.43
CA SER A 310 -5.88 15.46 29.88
C SER A 310 -7.10 16.10 30.55
N GLU A 311 -7.98 16.74 29.78
CA GLU A 311 -9.22 17.36 30.29
C GLU A 311 -10.39 16.37 30.31
N LEU A 312 -10.23 15.15 29.78
CA LEU A 312 -11.23 14.08 29.89
C LEU A 312 -11.14 13.40 31.26
N PRO A 313 -12.24 12.81 31.76
CA PRO A 313 -12.20 11.96 32.94
C PRO A 313 -11.50 10.64 32.61
N LEU A 314 -10.17 10.63 32.71
CA LEU A 314 -9.34 9.46 32.43
C LEU A 314 -9.39 8.48 33.61
N ASN A 315 -9.87 7.26 33.36
CA ASN A 315 -9.83 6.19 34.35
C ASN A 315 -8.51 5.41 34.25
N VAL A 316 -7.97 5.03 35.40
CA VAL A 316 -6.80 4.15 35.47
C VAL A 316 -7.20 2.79 34.90
N PRO A 317 -6.56 2.30 33.83
CA PRO A 317 -6.99 1.07 33.19
C PRO A 317 -6.47 -0.14 33.94
N TYR A 318 -7.30 -1.19 33.96
CA TYR A 318 -6.86 -2.52 34.36
C TYR A 318 -6.01 -3.11 33.24
N THR A 319 -4.88 -3.69 33.59
CA THR A 319 -3.98 -4.35 32.64
C THR A 319 -3.90 -5.83 32.93
N ILE A 320 -3.65 -6.63 31.88
CA ILE A 320 -3.48 -8.08 31.98
C ILE A 320 -2.12 -8.50 31.43
N THR A 321 -1.60 -9.65 31.85
CA THR A 321 -0.37 -10.21 31.32
C THR A 321 -0.63 -10.99 30.03
N ALA A 322 0.38 -11.06 29.16
CA ALA A 322 0.29 -11.75 27.87
C ALA A 322 0.04 -13.28 27.99
N SER A 323 0.28 -13.86 29.17
CA SER A 323 0.08 -15.27 29.50
C SER A 323 -1.31 -15.59 30.03
N LEU A 324 -2.14 -14.60 30.36
CA LEU A 324 -3.48 -14.80 30.90
C LEU A 324 -4.34 -15.62 29.91
N PRO A 325 -5.09 -16.64 30.35
CA PRO A 325 -6.00 -17.37 29.46
C PRO A 325 -7.10 -16.48 28.89
N CYS A 326 -7.50 -16.72 27.63
CA CYS A 326 -8.56 -15.96 26.97
C CYS A 326 -9.89 -16.00 27.74
N LYS A 327 -10.21 -17.14 28.37
CA LYS A 327 -11.40 -17.26 29.23
C LYS A 327 -11.38 -16.27 30.39
N GLU A 328 -10.25 -16.17 31.09
CA GLU A 328 -10.11 -15.26 32.24
C GLU A 328 -10.17 -13.80 31.78
N ALA A 329 -9.62 -13.48 30.61
CA ALA A 329 -9.77 -12.15 30.02
C ALA A 329 -11.25 -11.79 29.73
N VAL A 330 -12.06 -12.74 29.24
CA VAL A 330 -13.52 -12.54 29.06
C VAL A 330 -14.21 -12.31 30.40
N ASP A 331 -13.86 -13.08 31.42
CA ASP A 331 -14.44 -12.95 32.76
C ASP A 331 -14.13 -11.56 33.36
N ILE A 332 -12.92 -11.03 33.16
CA ILE A 332 -12.53 -9.68 33.59
C ILE A 332 -13.30 -8.60 32.81
N LEU A 333 -13.35 -8.69 31.47
CA LEU A 333 -14.10 -7.74 30.63
C LEU A 333 -15.56 -7.64 31.11
N LYS A 334 -16.19 -8.78 31.39
CA LYS A 334 -17.57 -8.86 31.87
C LYS A 334 -17.75 -8.32 33.29
N ALA A 335 -16.87 -8.70 34.21
CA ALA A 335 -17.00 -8.34 35.63
C ALA A 335 -16.81 -6.83 35.85
N GLU A 336 -15.83 -6.25 35.16
CA GLU A 336 -15.50 -4.83 35.30
C GLU A 336 -16.27 -3.94 34.31
N GLY A 337 -16.97 -4.53 33.33
CA GLY A 337 -17.76 -3.81 32.33
C GLY A 337 -16.90 -3.04 31.32
N PHE A 338 -15.73 -3.58 30.97
CA PHE A 338 -14.84 -2.99 29.97
C PHE A 338 -14.99 -3.66 28.61
N ASP A 339 -14.88 -2.86 27.55
CA ASP A 339 -14.85 -3.37 26.18
C ASP A 339 -13.44 -3.79 25.74
N ASN A 340 -12.41 -3.36 26.48
CA ASN A 340 -11.02 -3.60 26.15
C ASN A 340 -10.08 -3.64 27.37
N LEU A 341 -8.99 -4.40 27.25
CA LEU A 341 -7.95 -4.60 28.27
C LEU A 341 -6.55 -4.46 27.64
N PRO A 342 -5.75 -3.48 28.05
CA PRO A 342 -4.34 -3.40 27.67
C PRO A 342 -3.55 -4.60 28.21
N VAL A 343 -2.72 -5.16 27.34
CA VAL A 343 -1.82 -6.28 27.65
C VAL A 343 -0.42 -5.74 27.88
N VAL A 344 0.19 -6.12 29.01
CA VAL A 344 1.54 -5.73 29.40
C VAL A 344 2.48 -6.93 29.55
N ASP A 345 3.78 -6.69 29.36
CA ASP A 345 4.83 -7.66 29.70
C ASP A 345 5.23 -7.61 31.19
N GLU A 346 6.18 -8.44 31.57
CA GLU A 346 6.73 -8.51 32.94
C GLU A 346 7.38 -7.20 33.39
N GLN A 347 7.84 -6.38 32.44
CA GLN A 347 8.41 -5.07 32.69
C GLN A 347 7.34 -3.98 32.71
N ASN A 348 6.03 -4.30 32.64
CA ASN A 348 4.90 -3.38 32.51
C ASN A 348 4.95 -2.50 31.25
N ALA A 349 5.56 -2.96 30.16
CA ALA A 349 5.49 -2.31 28.86
C ALA A 349 4.29 -2.84 28.07
N ILE A 350 3.66 -1.96 27.29
CA ILE A 350 2.44 -2.29 26.54
C ILE A 350 2.81 -3.13 25.32
N VAL A 351 2.31 -4.36 25.26
CA VAL A 351 2.57 -5.31 24.17
C VAL A 351 1.36 -5.58 23.27
N GLY A 352 0.16 -5.19 23.71
CA GLY A 352 -1.06 -5.38 22.93
C GLY A 352 -2.31 -4.86 23.62
N VAL A 353 -3.46 -5.05 22.97
CA VAL A 353 -4.79 -4.84 23.56
C VAL A 353 -5.70 -5.99 23.15
N ILE A 354 -6.54 -6.41 24.10
CA ILE A 354 -7.64 -7.34 23.87
C ILE A 354 -8.96 -6.56 23.90
N SER A 355 -9.92 -6.94 23.06
CA SER A 355 -11.29 -6.43 23.11
C SER A 355 -12.29 -7.57 22.99
N GLU A 356 -13.53 -7.32 23.42
CA GLU A 356 -14.63 -8.28 23.29
C GLU A 356 -14.80 -8.73 21.83
N GLY A 357 -14.84 -7.78 20.89
CA GLY A 357 -14.99 -8.07 19.46
C GLY A 357 -13.85 -8.91 18.89
N ASN A 358 -12.62 -8.68 19.32
CA ASN A 358 -11.45 -9.44 18.88
C ASN A 358 -11.49 -10.89 19.38
N LEU A 359 -11.72 -11.08 20.67
CA LEU A 359 -11.86 -12.41 21.26
C LEU A 359 -13.00 -13.17 20.58
N THR A 360 -14.14 -12.51 20.35
CA THR A 360 -15.29 -13.11 19.67
C THR A 360 -14.95 -13.56 18.24
N ALA A 361 -14.27 -12.72 17.46
CA ALA A 361 -13.89 -13.02 16.08
C ALA A 361 -12.89 -14.19 15.95
N GLN A 362 -12.17 -14.54 17.02
CA GLN A 362 -11.21 -15.64 17.04
C GLN A 362 -11.74 -16.90 17.72
N LEU A 363 -12.51 -16.75 18.81
CA LEU A 363 -13.11 -17.87 19.54
C LEU A 363 -14.27 -18.50 18.76
N LEU A 364 -15.19 -17.71 18.18
CA LEU A 364 -16.38 -18.25 17.50
C LEU A 364 -16.03 -19.16 16.31
N PRO A 365 -15.07 -18.82 15.43
CA PRO A 365 -14.67 -19.69 14.34
C PRO A 365 -13.70 -20.80 14.78
N GLY A 366 -13.35 -20.89 16.07
CA GLY A 366 -12.42 -21.89 16.62
C GLY A 366 -10.94 -21.67 16.25
N ARG A 367 -10.52 -20.44 15.93
CA ARG A 367 -9.12 -20.12 15.62
C ARG A 367 -8.21 -20.17 16.85
N ILE A 368 -8.78 -19.90 18.02
CA ILE A 368 -8.13 -20.01 19.33
C ILE A 368 -9.07 -20.72 20.30
N LEU A 369 -8.50 -21.33 21.34
CA LEU A 369 -9.22 -22.00 22.42
C LEU A 369 -9.40 -21.08 23.64
N PRO A 370 -10.42 -21.29 24.48
CA PRO A 370 -10.58 -20.51 25.73
C PRO A 370 -9.38 -20.61 26.69
N SER A 371 -8.64 -21.72 26.64
CA SER A 371 -7.42 -21.96 27.44
C SER A 371 -6.16 -21.37 26.81
N ASP A 372 -6.21 -20.89 25.57
CA ASP A 372 -5.06 -20.26 24.93
C ASP A 372 -4.73 -18.92 25.61
N PRO A 373 -3.44 -18.53 25.65
CA PRO A 373 -3.03 -17.25 26.21
C PRO A 373 -3.48 -16.08 25.32
N VAL A 374 -3.78 -14.94 25.93
CA VAL A 374 -4.20 -13.71 25.22
C VAL A 374 -3.17 -13.20 24.20
N SER A 375 -1.89 -13.56 24.35
CA SER A 375 -0.85 -13.28 23.36
C SER A 375 -1.14 -13.81 21.95
N LYS A 376 -1.96 -14.87 21.82
CA LYS A 376 -2.41 -15.39 20.51
C LYS A 376 -3.54 -14.56 19.90
N ALA A 377 -4.28 -13.81 20.73
CA ALA A 377 -5.47 -13.10 20.32
C ALA A 377 -5.23 -11.58 20.19
N MET A 378 -4.34 -10.99 20.98
CA MET A 378 -4.21 -9.54 21.12
C MET A 378 -3.87 -8.80 19.82
N TYR A 379 -4.42 -7.58 19.68
CA TYR A 379 -3.96 -6.65 18.65
C TYR A 379 -2.66 -5.99 19.10
N LYS A 380 -1.67 -5.97 18.21
CA LYS A 380 -0.40 -5.26 18.41
C LYS A 380 -0.42 -3.83 17.83
N GLN A 381 -1.37 -3.56 16.93
CA GLN A 381 -1.58 -2.25 16.35
C GLN A 381 -2.78 -1.59 17.03
N PHE A 382 -2.53 -0.47 17.70
CA PHE A 382 -3.52 0.35 18.36
C PHE A 382 -2.99 1.79 18.43
N LYS A 383 -3.88 2.77 18.46
CA LYS A 383 -3.48 4.17 18.54
C LYS A 383 -3.11 4.56 19.97
N LYS A 384 -1.90 5.09 20.11
CA LYS A 384 -1.40 5.73 21.33
C LYS A 384 -1.55 7.24 21.17
N VAL A 385 -2.11 7.90 22.18
CA VAL A 385 -2.21 9.35 22.27
C VAL A 385 -1.51 9.83 23.53
N SER A 386 -1.05 11.09 23.53
CA SER A 386 -0.52 11.70 24.75
C SER A 386 -1.60 12.49 25.47
N THR A 387 -1.34 12.87 26.71
CA THR A 387 -2.17 13.82 27.45
C THR A 387 -2.28 15.19 26.78
N HIS A 388 -1.36 15.53 25.86
CA HIS A 388 -1.35 16.76 25.08
C HIS A 388 -1.94 16.62 23.67
N THR A 389 -2.44 15.44 23.30
CA THR A 389 -3.20 15.28 22.06
C THR A 389 -4.50 16.08 22.16
N THR A 390 -4.89 16.78 21.10
CA THR A 390 -6.12 17.57 21.11
C THR A 390 -7.35 16.68 20.99
N LEU A 391 -8.50 17.10 21.53
CA LEU A 391 -9.74 16.33 21.41
C LEU A 391 -10.21 16.23 19.95
N SER A 392 -9.90 17.23 19.11
CA SER A 392 -10.15 17.15 17.66
C SER A 392 -9.36 16.02 16.99
N GLU A 393 -8.08 15.86 17.34
CA GLU A 393 -7.26 14.74 16.89
C GLU A 393 -7.79 13.41 17.44
N LEU A 394 -8.17 13.36 18.73
CA LEU A 394 -8.75 12.18 19.36
C LEU A 394 -10.08 11.75 18.69
N SER A 395 -10.95 12.69 18.35
CA SER A 395 -12.21 12.43 17.64
C SER A 395 -11.98 11.72 16.30
N ARG A 396 -10.91 12.06 15.58
CA ARG A 396 -10.56 11.45 14.29
C ARG A 396 -10.03 10.05 14.45
N ILE A 397 -9.24 9.81 15.50
CA ILE A 397 -8.83 8.46 15.86
C ILE A 397 -10.07 7.59 16.02
N PHE A 398 -11.12 8.12 16.65
CA PHE A 398 -12.35 7.37 16.81
C PHE A 398 -13.09 7.04 15.51
N ASP A 399 -12.87 7.72 14.39
CA ASP A 399 -13.53 7.36 13.12
C ASP A 399 -13.12 5.95 12.62
N LYS A 400 -11.94 5.47 13.02
CA LYS A 400 -11.38 4.16 12.65
C LYS A 400 -11.23 3.22 13.84
N ASP A 401 -10.80 3.75 14.97
CA ASP A 401 -10.49 2.99 16.17
C ASP A 401 -11.62 3.12 17.21
N HIS A 402 -11.92 2.05 17.94
CA HIS A 402 -12.99 2.09 18.96
C HIS A 402 -12.51 2.74 20.26
N PHE A 403 -11.20 2.77 20.49
CA PHE A 403 -10.56 3.30 21.69
C PHE A 403 -9.15 3.84 21.35
N ALA A 404 -8.59 4.67 22.23
CA ALA A 404 -7.21 5.13 22.18
C ALA A 404 -6.56 4.92 23.56
N LEU A 405 -5.30 4.46 23.58
CA LEU A 405 -4.53 4.38 24.82
C LEU A 405 -3.82 5.70 25.07
N VAL A 406 -4.13 6.33 26.20
CA VAL A 406 -3.41 7.50 26.67
C VAL A 406 -2.13 7.03 27.33
N VAL A 407 -0.99 7.46 26.80
CA VAL A 407 0.33 7.11 27.32
C VAL A 407 1.07 8.36 27.78
N THR A 408 1.85 8.21 28.85
CA THR A 408 2.79 9.23 29.32
C THR A 408 4.20 8.66 29.34
N GLU A 409 5.20 9.52 29.19
CA GLU A 409 6.59 9.14 29.39
C GLU A 409 6.95 9.23 30.88
N GLN A 410 7.48 8.16 31.43
CA GLN A 410 8.14 8.12 32.72
C GLN A 410 9.64 8.06 32.50
N ARG A 411 10.37 9.04 33.05
CA ARG A 411 11.85 9.05 33.03
C ARG A 411 12.37 8.56 34.38
N ARG A 412 13.19 7.52 34.35
CA ARG A 412 13.84 6.93 35.53
C ARG A 412 15.34 7.08 35.43
N TYR A 413 15.98 7.50 36.51
CA TYR A 413 17.44 7.45 36.64
C TYR A 413 17.85 6.08 37.15
N SER A 414 18.72 5.42 36.40
CA SER A 414 19.38 4.18 36.79
C SER A 414 20.75 4.49 37.42
N ALA A 415 21.27 3.56 38.23
CA ALA A 415 22.60 3.69 38.81
C ALA A 415 23.65 3.89 37.70
N GLY A 416 24.47 4.95 37.80
CA GLY A 416 25.42 5.35 36.75
C GLY A 416 24.96 6.51 35.84
N GLY A 417 23.83 7.15 36.14
CA GLY A 417 23.41 8.39 35.45
C GLY A 417 22.70 8.17 34.11
N VAL A 418 22.38 6.92 33.76
CA VAL A 418 21.60 6.59 32.57
C VAL A 418 20.12 6.93 32.83
N VAL A 419 19.52 7.69 31.91
CA VAL A 419 18.09 8.01 31.94
C VAL A 419 17.36 7.01 31.06
N GLU A 420 16.54 6.17 31.67
CA GLU A 420 15.61 5.28 30.97
C GLU A 420 14.26 6.00 30.82
N THR A 421 13.74 6.07 29.59
CA THR A 421 12.41 6.60 29.31
C THR A 421 11.48 5.44 28.98
N LYS A 422 10.38 5.32 29.71
CA LYS A 422 9.40 4.25 29.55
C LYS A 422 8.00 4.84 29.33
N SER A 423 7.24 4.29 28.40
CA SER A 423 5.82 4.64 28.25
C SER A 423 4.97 3.90 29.28
N VAL A 424 4.15 4.64 30.01
CA VAL A 424 3.20 4.13 31.00
C VAL A 424 1.78 4.45 30.52
N ILE A 425 0.85 3.50 30.68
CA ILE A 425 -0.55 3.75 30.37
C ILE A 425 -1.12 4.67 31.44
N PHE A 426 -1.65 5.81 31.00
CA PHE A 426 -2.33 6.78 31.85
C PHE A 426 -3.85 6.56 31.85
N GLY A 427 -4.41 6.09 30.74
CA GLY A 427 -5.84 5.84 30.60
C GLY A 427 -6.21 5.15 29.30
N VAL A 428 -7.44 4.64 29.24
CA VAL A 428 -8.12 4.29 27.99
C VAL A 428 -9.18 5.34 27.76
N VAL A 429 -9.29 5.85 26.53
CA VAL A 429 -10.37 6.74 26.13
C VAL A 429 -11.13 6.13 24.97
N THR A 430 -12.45 6.26 25.03
CA THR A 430 -13.39 5.79 24.03
C THR A 430 -14.20 6.95 23.46
N ARG A 431 -14.97 6.68 22.41
CA ARG A 431 -15.87 7.67 21.82
C ARG A 431 -16.91 8.17 22.82
N ILE A 432 -17.36 7.33 23.76
CA ILE A 432 -18.36 7.74 24.77
C ILE A 432 -17.78 8.73 25.78
N ASP A 433 -16.50 8.64 26.12
CA ASP A 433 -15.83 9.59 27.01
C ASP A 433 -15.76 10.99 26.39
N LEU A 434 -15.42 11.04 25.10
CA LEU A 434 -15.42 12.30 24.34
C LEU A 434 -16.83 12.88 24.23
N LEU A 435 -17.84 12.06 23.91
CA LEU A 435 -19.23 12.52 23.84
C LEU A 435 -19.72 13.05 25.18
N THR A 436 -19.44 12.33 26.27
CA THR A 436 -19.81 12.72 27.64
C THR A 436 -19.19 14.06 28.00
N PHE A 437 -17.91 14.28 27.67
CA PHE A 437 -17.24 15.56 27.87
C PHE A 437 -17.88 16.70 27.06
N ILE A 438 -18.26 16.43 25.82
CA ILE A 438 -18.92 17.42 24.95
C ILE A 438 -20.31 17.79 25.49
N THR A 439 -21.08 16.81 25.96
CA THR A 439 -22.44 17.03 26.48
C THR A 439 -22.48 17.59 27.90
N ALA A 440 -21.38 17.48 28.67
CA ALA A 440 -21.32 17.97 30.05
C ALA A 440 -21.35 19.51 30.18
N LYS A 441 -21.31 20.25 29.06
CA LYS A 441 -21.26 21.71 29.03
C LYS A 441 -22.59 22.38 28.64
N GLU A 442 -23.66 21.60 28.48
CA GLU A 442 -25.03 22.12 28.29
C GLU A 442 -25.88 21.98 29.55
#